data_AF-A0A165WAN2-F1
#
_entry.id   AF-A0A165WAN2-F1
#
_cell.length_a   1.000
_cell.length_b   1.000
_cell.length_c   1.000
_cell.angle_alpha   90.00
_cell.angle_beta   90.00
_cell.angle_gamma   90.00
#
_symmetry.space_group_name_H-M   'P 1'
#
loop_
_entity.id
_entity.type
_entity.pdbx_description
1 polymer ?
#
loop_
_entity_poly.entity_id
_entity_poly.type
_entity_poly.pdbx_seq_one_letter_code
_entity_poly.pdbx_strand_id
1 'polypeptide(L)' 'IPHRTKLADLIMHRFISECDALQKELESALGSISFTSDMWSRRDQNGFMAVTAHYV' A
#
# COMPACT_ATOMS: atom_id res chain seq x y z
N ILE A 1 18.17 8.17 -18.89
CA ILE A 1 17.64 7.72 -17.58
C ILE A 1 16.89 8.91 -16.97
N PRO A 2 15.61 8.78 -16.59
CA PRO A 2 14.84 9.90 -16.03
C PRO A 2 15.44 10.40 -14.72
N HIS A 3 15.30 11.71 -14.48
CA HIS A 3 15.75 12.34 -13.23
C HIS A 3 14.97 11.78 -12.03
N ARG A 4 15.58 11.81 -10.83
CA ARG A 4 14.98 11.31 -9.58
C ARG A 4 13.57 11.84 -9.34
N THR A 5 13.34 13.14 -9.57
CA THR A 5 12.02 13.76 -9.44
C THR A 5 11.00 13.11 -10.38
N LYS A 6 11.37 12.96 -11.66
CA LYS A 6 10.51 12.35 -12.66
C LYS A 6 10.20 10.89 -12.33
N LEU A 7 11.16 10.16 -11.77
CA LEU A 7 10.95 8.79 -11.32
C LEU A 7 9.99 8.72 -10.12
N ALA A 8 10.15 9.60 -9.14
CA ALA A 8 9.24 9.69 -8.00
C ALA A 8 7.80 10.02 -8.44
N ASP A 9 7.64 10.97 -9.37
CA ASP A 9 6.33 11.31 -9.93
C ASP A 9 5.69 10.11 -10.61
N LEU A 10 6.45 9.37 -11.43
CA LEU A 10 5.95 8.17 -12.12
C LEU A 10 5.54 7.07 -11.14
N ILE A 11 6.30 6.86 -10.05
CA ILE A 11 5.95 5.91 -8.99
C ILE A 11 4.65 6.33 -8.30
N MET A 12 4.51 7.61 -7.94
CA MET A 12 3.31 8.10 -7.27
C MET A 12 2.08 8.04 -8.17
N HIS A 13 2.21 8.42 -9.45
CA HIS A 13 1.12 8.30 -10.42
C HIS A 13 0.66 6.85 -10.58
N ARG A 14 1.61 5.91 -10.64
CA ARG A 14 1.27 4.49 -10.74
C ARG A 14 0.60 4.00 -9.46
N PHE A 15 1.14 4.35 -8.30
CA PHE A 15 0.57 3.99 -7.00
C PHE A 15 -0.89 4.44 -6.87
N ILE A 16 -1.20 5.71 -7.20
CA ILE A 16 -2.58 6.23 -7.15
C ILE A 16 -3.50 5.43 -8.09
N SER A 17 -3.05 5.18 -9.32
CA SER A 17 -3.84 4.41 -10.30
C SER A 17 -4.14 2.98 -9.83
N GLU A 18 -3.21 2.32 -9.14
CA GLU A 18 -3.41 0.98 -8.59
C GLU A 18 -4.33 1.03 -7.35
N CYS A 19 -4.24 2.07 -6.52
CA CYS A 19 -5.18 2.27 -5.40
C CYS A 19 -6.62 2.45 -5.89
N ASP A 20 -6.84 3.23 -6.95
CA ASP A 20 -8.18 3.42 -7.54
C ASP A 20 -8.75 2.11 -8.10
N ALA A 21 -7.89 1.26 -8.67
CA ALA A 21 -8.27 -0.07 -9.15
C ALA A 21 -8.61 -1.01 -7.99
N LEU A 22 -7.73 -1.07 -6.99
CA LEU A 22 -7.91 -1.85 -5.77
C LEU A 22 -9.20 -1.49 -5.04
N GLN A 23 -9.54 -0.21 -4.94
CA GLN A 23 -10.78 0.21 -4.30
C GLN A 23 -12.02 -0.41 -4.97
N LYS A 24 -12.04 -0.45 -6.31
CA LYS A 24 -13.13 -1.07 -7.07
C LYS A 24 -13.18 -2.58 -6.88
N GLU A 25 -12.03 -3.23 -6.75
CA GLU A 25 -11.97 -4.66 -6.43
C GLU A 25 -12.52 -4.94 -5.02
N LEU A 26 -12.14 -4.13 -4.03
CA LEU A 26 -12.60 -4.29 -2.65
C LEU A 26 -14.11 -4.05 -2.48
N GLU A 27 -14.72 -3.19 -3.29
CA GLU A 27 -16.18 -3.03 -3.35
C GLU A 27 -16.90 -4.33 -3.71
N SER A 28 -16.25 -5.23 -4.46
CA SER A 28 -16.82 -6.55 -4.79
C SER A 28 -16.61 -7.61 -3.70
N ALA A 29 -15.66 -7.39 -2.78
CA ALA A 29 -15.30 -8.31 -1.70
C ALA A 29 -15.88 -7.91 -0.33
N LEU A 30 -16.90 -7.04 -0.32
CA LEU A 30 -17.51 -6.53 0.92
C LEU A 30 -17.95 -7.67 1.85
N GLY A 31 -17.37 -7.70 3.06
CA GLY A 31 -17.63 -8.72 4.08
C GLY A 31 -16.64 -9.90 4.10
N SER A 32 -15.70 -9.97 3.15
CA SER A 32 -14.63 -10.99 3.09
C SER A 32 -13.23 -10.37 3.02
N ILE A 33 -13.04 -9.22 3.68
CA ILE A 33 -11.75 -8.54 3.78
C ILE A 33 -11.20 -8.76 5.19
N SER A 34 -9.98 -9.23 5.28
CA SER A 34 -9.21 -9.34 6.52
C SER A 34 -7.92 -8.55 6.43
N PHE A 35 -7.38 -8.12 7.57
CA PHE A 35 -6.14 -7.34 7.61
C PHE A 35 -5.15 -8.01 8.56
N THR A 36 -3.90 -8.09 8.14
CA THR A 36 -2.77 -8.42 9.01
C THR A 36 -1.94 -7.17 9.25
N SER A 37 -1.52 -6.96 10.49
CA SER A 37 -0.62 -5.87 10.86
C SER A 37 0.67 -6.44 11.41
N ASP A 38 1.77 -6.20 10.70
CA ASP A 38 3.10 -6.54 11.13
C ASP A 38 3.68 -5.31 11.83
N MET A 39 3.92 -5.42 13.13
CA MET A 39 4.50 -4.34 13.94
C MET A 39 5.88 -4.74 14.42
N TRP A 40 6.85 -3.85 14.27
CA TRP A 40 8.20 -4.06 14.77
C TRP A 40 8.83 -2.73 15.18
N SER A 41 9.81 -2.81 16.08
CA SER A 41 10.67 -1.68 16.41
C SER A 41 12.06 -1.91 15.83
N ARG A 42 12.72 -0.82 15.44
CA ARG A 42 14.13 -0.82 15.10
C ARG A 42 14.95 -0.45 16.33
N ARG A 43 16.24 -0.79 16.33
CA ARG A 43 17.18 -0.51 17.44
C ARG A 43 17.30 0.97 17.80
N ASP A 44 16.94 1.86 16.88
CA ASP A 44 16.88 3.31 17.08
C ASP A 44 15.55 3.79 17.71
N GLN A 45 14.77 2.86 18.27
CA GLN A 45 13.46 3.09 18.91
C GLN A 45 12.36 3.58 17.96
N ASN A 46 12.58 3.54 16.65
CA ASN A 46 11.53 3.80 15.68
C ASN A 46 10.59 2.60 15.58
N GLY A 47 9.30 2.83 15.82
CA GLY A 47 8.24 1.85 15.59
C GLY A 47 7.75 1.89 14.14
N PHE A 48 7.50 0.71 13.58
CA PHE A 48 6.95 0.53 12.25
C PHE A 48 5.72 -0.36 12.31
N MET A 49 4.80 -0.12 11.38
CA MET A 49 3.60 -0.91 11.18
C MET A 49 3.39 -1.07 9.69
N ALA A 50 3.36 -2.32 9.21
CA ALA A 50 2.89 -2.66 7.87
C ALA A 50 1.48 -3.24 7.99
N VAL A 51 0.56 -2.76 7.16
CA VAL A 51 -0.82 -3.26 7.11
C VAL A 51 -1.05 -3.89 5.74
N THR A 52 -1.50 -5.14 5.73
CA THR A 52 -1.78 -5.90 4.50
C THR A 52 -3.24 -6.34 4.51
N ALA A 53 -3.97 -6.06 3.43
CA ALA A 53 -5.33 -6.55 3.23
C ALA A 53 -5.32 -7.89 2.49
N HIS A 54 -6.13 -8.84 2.94
CA HIS A 54 -6.40 -10.12 2.28
C HIS A 54 -7.89 -10.18 1.96
N TYR A 55 -8.23 -10.35 0.69
CA TYR A 55 -9.61 -10.35 0.19
C TYR A 55 -9.79 -11.42 -0.90
N VAL A 56 -10.99 -11.97 -1.03
CA VAL A 56 -11.39 -12.98 -2.03
C VAL A 56 -12.68 -12.53 -2.72
#